data_AF-A0A534ZDQ9-F1
#
_entry.id   AF-A0A534ZDQ9-F1
#
_cell.length_a   1.000
_cell.length_b   1.000
_cell.length_c   1.000
_cell.angle_alpha   90.00
_cell.angle_beta   90.00
_cell.angle_gamma   90.00
#
_symmetry.space_group_name_H-M   'P 1'
#
loop_
_entity.id
_entity.type
_entity.pdbx_description
1 polymer ?
#
loop_
_entity_poly.entity_id
_entity_poly.type
_entity_poly.pdbx_seq_one_letter_code
_entity_poly.pdbx_strand_id
1 'polypeptide(L)'
;VNIVRTPLNGRGFECFSEDPVLSARIAVAYVRGVQEAGVAATVKHYVANDSETERRSYDARVTEGVLRELYLPPFEACVAEADVALVMAAYNSVNGAFMTANRKLLHDLLKTEWGF
;
A
#
# COMPACT_ATOMS: atom_id res chain seq x y z
N VAL A 1 -4.58 -3.63 -1.30
CA VAL A 1 -4.64 -3.14 0.10
C VAL A 1 -4.66 -1.62 0.21
N ASN A 2 -4.94 -0.88 -0.88
CA ASN A 2 -5.18 0.56 -0.77
C ASN A 2 -6.43 0.83 0.08
N ILE A 3 -6.44 1.98 0.76
CA ILE A 3 -7.57 2.45 1.54
C ILE A 3 -8.71 2.86 0.61
N VAL A 4 -9.93 2.46 0.92
CA VAL A 4 -11.15 2.94 0.26
C VAL A 4 -11.45 4.35 0.76
N ARG A 5 -10.67 5.34 0.29
CA ARG A 5 -10.80 6.75 0.70
C ARG A 5 -12.16 7.36 0.33
N THR A 6 -12.73 6.90 -0.79
CA THR A 6 -14.00 7.36 -1.32
C THR A 6 -14.75 6.19 -1.95
N PRO A 7 -16.09 6.13 -1.83
CA PRO A 7 -16.89 5.10 -2.51
C PRO A 7 -16.86 5.22 -4.03
N LEU A 8 -16.35 6.34 -4.58
CA LEU A 8 -16.27 6.58 -6.03
C LEU A 8 -15.04 5.96 -6.69
N ASN A 9 -14.11 5.38 -5.91
CA ASN A 9 -12.93 4.73 -6.49
C ASN A 9 -13.35 3.46 -7.27
N GLY A 10 -13.08 3.45 -8.57
CA GLY A 10 -13.41 2.32 -9.46
C GLY A 10 -12.75 0.98 -9.09
N ARG A 11 -11.73 0.98 -8.21
CA ARG A 11 -11.07 -0.22 -7.70
C ARG A 11 -11.32 -0.51 -6.22
N GLY A 12 -12.35 0.12 -5.63
CA GLY A 12 -12.80 -0.20 -4.28
C GLY A 12 -13.12 -1.69 -4.09
N PHE A 13 -13.63 -2.36 -5.13
CA PHE A 13 -14.00 -3.78 -5.10
C PHE A 13 -12.83 -4.76 -4.88
N GLU A 14 -11.58 -4.36 -5.16
CA GLU A 14 -10.38 -5.18 -4.92
C GLU A 14 -9.55 -4.66 -3.74
N CYS A 15 -10.08 -3.69 -3.01
CA CYS A 15 -9.55 -3.23 -1.73
C CYS A 15 -10.35 -3.88 -0.59
N PHE A 16 -9.89 -3.73 0.65
CA PHE A 16 -10.53 -4.38 1.80
C PHE A 16 -11.46 -3.46 2.57
N SER A 17 -10.99 -2.28 2.99
CA SER A 17 -11.77 -1.36 3.80
C SER A 17 -11.29 0.08 3.67
N GLU A 18 -12.09 1.01 4.18
CA GLU A 18 -11.67 2.37 4.54
C GLU A 18 -10.85 2.38 5.85
N ASP A 19 -10.99 1.35 6.68
CA ASP A 19 -10.28 1.22 7.95
C ASP A 19 -8.89 0.57 7.76
N PRO A 20 -7.80 1.17 8.27
CA PRO A 20 -6.45 0.66 8.10
C PRO A 20 -6.20 -0.63 8.89
N VAL A 21 -6.81 -0.78 10.08
CA VAL A 21 -6.61 -1.96 10.94
C VAL A 21 -7.26 -3.19 10.31
N LEU A 22 -8.50 -3.08 9.87
CA LEU A 22 -9.23 -4.13 9.18
C LEU A 22 -8.53 -4.53 7.87
N SER A 23 -8.11 -3.54 7.09
CA SER A 23 -7.35 -3.77 5.86
C SER A 23 -6.05 -4.52 6.12
N ALA A 24 -5.31 -4.15 7.17
CA ALA A 24 -4.07 -4.83 7.58
C ALA A 24 -4.31 -6.28 8.00
N ARG A 25 -5.32 -6.54 8.87
CA ARG A 25 -5.60 -7.89 9.37
C ARG A 25 -6.01 -8.85 8.26
N ILE A 26 -6.85 -8.39 7.32
CA ILE A 26 -7.24 -9.19 6.16
C ILE A 26 -6.03 -9.41 5.24
N ALA A 27 -5.23 -8.38 4.98
CA ALA A 27 -4.06 -8.47 4.11
C ALA A 27 -3.00 -9.46 4.64
N VAL A 28 -2.68 -9.40 5.93
CA VAL A 28 -1.73 -10.32 6.58
C VAL A 28 -2.21 -11.77 6.46
N ALA A 29 -3.48 -12.04 6.78
CA ALA A 29 -4.05 -13.38 6.67
C ALA A 29 -4.00 -13.90 5.22
N TYR A 30 -4.32 -13.05 4.25
CA TYR A 30 -4.28 -13.40 2.83
C TYR A 30 -2.85 -13.71 2.35
N VAL A 31 -1.89 -12.84 2.68
CA VAL A 31 -0.47 -13.03 2.31
C VAL A 31 0.08 -14.33 2.89
N ARG A 32 -0.14 -14.59 4.18
CA ARG A 32 0.30 -15.84 4.83
C ARG A 32 -0.29 -17.06 4.13
N GLY A 33 -1.60 -17.07 3.87
CA GLY A 33 -2.26 -18.20 3.20
C GLY A 33 -1.71 -18.48 1.81
N VAL A 34 -1.40 -17.44 1.03
CA VAL A 34 -0.77 -17.59 -0.30
C VAL A 34 0.67 -18.14 -0.18
N GLN A 35 1.44 -17.61 0.76
CA GLN A 35 2.86 -17.98 0.94
C GLN A 35 3.06 -19.36 1.58
N GLU A 36 2.15 -19.79 2.47
CA GLU A 36 2.12 -21.15 3.03
C GLU A 36 1.90 -22.21 1.95
N ALA A 37 1.21 -21.85 0.86
CA ALA A 37 1.05 -22.71 -0.32
C ALA A 37 2.30 -22.73 -1.24
N GLY A 38 3.40 -22.09 -0.83
CA GLY A 38 4.64 -22.03 -1.61
C GLY A 38 4.63 -21.01 -2.76
N VAL A 39 3.70 -20.05 -2.76
CA VAL A 39 3.57 -19.02 -3.81
C VAL A 39 3.88 -17.64 -3.23
N ALA A 40 4.71 -16.85 -3.92
CA ALA A 40 5.03 -15.49 -3.49
C ALA A 40 3.82 -14.56 -3.65
N ALA A 41 3.41 -13.88 -2.56
CA ALA A 41 2.39 -12.85 -2.62
C ALA A 41 2.99 -11.49 -3.00
N THR A 42 2.22 -10.64 -3.68
CA THR A 42 2.60 -9.25 -3.98
C THR A 42 1.56 -8.28 -3.44
N VAL A 43 1.93 -7.47 -2.45
CA VAL A 43 1.02 -6.43 -1.92
C VAL A 43 1.03 -5.19 -2.82
N LYS A 44 -0.16 -4.64 -3.08
CA LYS A 44 -0.36 -3.54 -4.03
C LYS A 44 -1.48 -2.57 -3.62
N HIS A 45 -1.48 -1.33 -4.08
CA HIS A 45 -0.42 -0.63 -4.82
C HIS A 45 0.24 0.37 -3.87
N TYR A 46 1.54 0.26 -3.65
CA TYR A 46 2.28 1.07 -2.70
C TYR A 46 2.62 2.44 -3.32
N VAL A 47 2.05 3.57 -2.88
CA VAL A 47 0.97 3.77 -1.90
C VAL A 47 0.07 4.94 -2.36
N ALA A 48 -1.07 5.15 -1.71
CA ALA A 48 -2.04 6.21 -2.00
C ALA A 48 -2.59 6.17 -3.45
N ASN A 49 -2.77 4.96 -3.98
CA ASN A 49 -3.48 4.71 -5.24
C ASN A 49 -5.00 4.60 -5.01
N ASP A 50 -5.63 5.67 -4.54
CA ASP A 50 -7.04 5.69 -4.09
C ASP A 50 -8.02 6.33 -5.08
N SER A 51 -7.56 6.70 -6.28
CA SER A 51 -8.39 7.17 -7.40
C SER A 51 -7.93 6.55 -8.71
N GLU A 52 -8.87 6.10 -9.53
CA GLU A 52 -8.56 5.65 -10.90
C GLU A 52 -8.49 6.81 -11.90
N THR A 53 -9.18 7.91 -11.61
CA THR A 53 -9.13 9.13 -12.40
C THR A 53 -7.70 9.66 -12.40
N GLU A 54 -7.11 9.75 -13.59
CA GLU A 54 -5.76 10.27 -13.81
C GLU A 54 -4.66 9.55 -13.01
N ARG A 55 -4.83 8.26 -12.70
CA ARG A 55 -3.90 7.49 -11.84
C ARG A 55 -2.43 7.46 -12.26
N ARG A 56 -2.13 7.87 -13.49
CA ARG A 56 -0.77 7.97 -14.03
C ARG A 56 -0.14 9.36 -13.88
N SER A 57 -0.90 10.36 -13.46
CA SER A 57 -0.46 11.77 -13.43
C SER A 57 -0.83 12.50 -12.14
N TYR A 58 -1.82 12.04 -11.36
CA TYR A 58 -2.16 12.74 -10.13
C TYR A 58 -1.05 12.64 -9.07
N ASP A 59 -0.99 13.66 -8.23
CA ASP A 59 -0.12 13.76 -7.06
C ASP A 59 -0.97 13.70 -5.78
N ALA A 60 -0.83 12.60 -5.03
CA ALA A 60 -1.44 12.47 -3.71
C ALA A 60 -0.68 13.35 -2.72
N ARG A 61 -1.29 14.47 -2.34
CA ARG A 61 -0.75 15.39 -1.32
C ARG A 61 -1.28 15.01 0.04
N VAL A 62 -0.45 14.32 0.81
CA VAL A 62 -0.82 13.71 2.09
C VAL A 62 0.23 14.04 3.13
N THR A 63 -0.19 14.48 4.31
CA THR A 63 0.74 14.73 5.42
C THR A 63 1.37 13.43 5.90
N GLU A 64 2.55 13.52 6.51
CA GLU A 64 3.25 12.35 7.02
C GLU A 64 2.41 11.57 8.05
N GLY A 65 1.76 12.27 9.00
CA GLY A 65 0.88 11.62 9.98
C GLY A 65 -0.23 10.80 9.32
N VAL A 66 -0.91 11.35 8.32
CA VAL A 66 -1.97 10.62 7.60
C VAL A 66 -1.40 9.47 6.77
N LEU A 67 -0.22 9.63 6.15
CA LEU A 67 0.43 8.50 5.49
C LEU A 67 0.68 7.35 6.48
N ARG A 68 1.27 7.66 7.64
CA ARG A 68 1.66 6.69 8.68
C ARG A 68 0.47 6.03 9.36
N GLU A 69 -0.59 6.76 9.63
CA GLU A 69 -1.73 6.27 10.40
C GLU A 69 -2.84 5.66 9.52
N LEU A 70 -2.92 6.04 8.24
CA LEU A 70 -4.02 5.59 7.35
C LEU A 70 -3.54 4.76 6.16
N TYR A 71 -2.59 5.26 5.36
CA TYR A 71 -2.28 4.63 4.07
C TYR A 71 -1.24 3.52 4.14
N LEU A 72 -0.28 3.65 5.05
CA LEU A 72 0.85 2.73 5.22
C LEU A 72 0.57 1.50 6.10
N PRO A 73 -0.30 1.52 7.13
CA PRO A 73 -0.45 0.39 8.06
C PRO A 73 -0.72 -0.97 7.40
N PRO A 74 -1.57 -1.09 6.34
CA PRO A 74 -1.77 -2.38 5.68
C PRO A 74 -0.51 -2.94 5.01
N PHE A 75 0.36 -2.07 4.50
CA PHE A 75 1.63 -2.49 3.88
C PHE A 75 2.67 -2.82 4.95
N GLU A 76 2.78 -1.99 5.99
CA GLU A 76 3.67 -2.22 7.13
C GLU A 76 3.39 -3.56 7.80
N ALA A 77 2.11 -3.86 8.07
CA ALA A 77 1.70 -5.13 8.66
C ALA A 77 2.05 -6.32 7.76
N CYS A 78 1.88 -6.20 6.44
CA CYS A 78 2.29 -7.26 5.51
C CYS A 78 3.80 -7.50 5.52
N VAL A 79 4.62 -6.47 5.72
CA VAL A 79 6.07 -6.62 5.89
C VAL A 79 6.39 -7.25 7.24
N ALA A 80 5.95 -6.62 8.34
CA ALA A 80 6.37 -6.97 9.69
C ALA A 80 5.73 -8.26 10.24
N GLU A 81 4.51 -8.60 9.81
CA GLU A 81 3.78 -9.75 10.34
C GLU A 81 3.70 -10.92 9.35
N ALA A 82 3.71 -10.66 8.04
CA ALA A 82 3.45 -11.69 7.03
C ALA A 82 4.67 -12.07 6.18
N ASP A 83 5.83 -11.42 6.39
CA ASP A 83 7.04 -11.59 5.58
C ASP A 83 6.68 -11.59 4.07
N VAL A 84 5.90 -10.59 3.64
CA VAL A 84 5.44 -10.53 2.25
C VAL A 84 6.63 -10.60 1.30
N ALA A 85 6.53 -11.38 0.23
CA ALA A 85 7.65 -11.58 -0.69
C ALA A 85 7.90 -10.36 -1.60
N LEU A 86 6.84 -9.67 -2.01
CA LEU A 86 6.90 -8.64 -3.05
C LEU A 86 5.98 -7.45 -2.71
N VAL A 87 6.42 -6.25 -3.07
CA VAL A 87 5.64 -5.00 -3.00
C VAL A 87 5.59 -4.37 -4.38
N MET A 88 4.39 -4.03 -4.85
CA MET A 88 4.19 -3.37 -6.15
C MET A 88 3.90 -1.89 -5.96
N ALA A 89 4.77 -1.04 -6.51
CA ALA A 89 4.59 0.41 -6.51
C ALA A 89 3.34 0.83 -7.31
N ALA A 90 2.74 1.95 -6.90
CA ALA A 90 1.62 2.58 -7.57
C ALA A 90 2.05 3.40 -8.80
N TYR A 91 1.08 3.77 -9.63
CA TYR A 91 1.32 4.64 -10.79
C TYR A 91 1.45 6.12 -10.40
N ASN A 92 0.71 6.57 -9.39
CA ASN A 92 0.62 7.98 -9.01
C ASN A 92 1.91 8.53 -8.39
N SER A 93 1.94 9.84 -8.22
CA SER A 93 2.91 10.50 -7.34
C SER A 93 2.37 10.63 -5.92
N VAL A 94 3.28 10.70 -4.95
CA VAL A 94 2.98 11.07 -3.56
C VAL A 94 3.91 12.21 -3.16
N ASN A 95 3.34 13.35 -2.79
CA ASN A 95 4.05 14.56 -2.39
C ASN A 95 5.15 14.96 -3.40
N GLY A 96 4.82 14.96 -4.69
CA GLY A 96 5.65 15.48 -5.77
C GLY A 96 6.63 14.51 -6.43
N ALA A 97 6.65 13.22 -6.05
CA ALA A 97 7.48 12.21 -6.70
C ALA A 97 6.69 10.94 -7.04
N PHE A 98 6.85 10.45 -8.28
CA PHE A 98 6.26 9.19 -8.76
C PHE A 98 6.65 8.03 -7.86
N MET A 99 5.71 7.16 -7.52
CA MET A 99 5.96 6.06 -6.58
C MET A 99 7.07 5.11 -7.02
N THR A 100 7.30 4.93 -8.33
CA THR A 100 8.42 4.12 -8.85
C THR A 100 9.80 4.76 -8.68
N ALA A 101 9.86 6.05 -8.33
CA ALA A 101 11.10 6.80 -8.10
C ALA A 101 11.10 7.56 -6.75
N ASN A 102 10.13 7.27 -5.87
CA ASN A 102 9.96 8.00 -4.62
C ASN A 102 10.93 7.47 -3.56
N ARG A 103 12.13 8.04 -3.49
CA ARG A 103 13.21 7.62 -2.57
C ARG A 103 12.75 7.53 -1.12
N LYS A 104 11.99 8.53 -0.63
CA LYS A 104 11.55 8.57 0.77
C LYS A 104 10.69 7.36 1.13
N LEU A 105 9.78 6.98 0.25
CA LEU A 105 8.85 5.88 0.52
C LEU A 105 9.45 4.52 0.14
N LEU A 106 10.09 4.40 -1.02
CA LEU A 106 10.64 3.12 -1.50
C LEU A 106 11.92 2.71 -0.78
N HIS A 107 12.80 3.65 -0.45
CA HIS A 107 14.12 3.32 0.11
C HIS A 107 14.18 3.63 1.60
N ASP A 108 13.93 4.89 1.97
CA ASP A 108 14.16 5.33 3.35
C ASP A 108 13.13 4.68 4.30
N LEU A 109 11.86 4.63 3.91
CA LEU A 109 10.83 3.94 4.67
C LEU A 109 10.84 2.43 4.43
N LEU A 110 10.46 1.98 3.22
CA LEU A 110 10.20 0.56 2.97
C LEU A 110 11.45 -0.32 3.17
N LYS A 111 12.59 0.07 2.62
CA LYS A 111 13.83 -0.73 2.73
C LYS A 111 14.60 -0.52 4.03
N THR A 112 14.66 0.72 4.53
CA THR A 112 15.51 1.03 5.70
C THR A 112 14.75 0.93 7.00
N GLU A 113 13.62 1.63 7.13
CA GLU A 113 12.87 1.67 8.39
C GLU A 113 12.10 0.36 8.65
N TRP A 114 11.41 -0.18 7.64
CA TRP A 114 10.66 -1.43 7.79
C TRP A 114 11.47 -2.70 7.55
N GLY A 115 12.66 -2.58 6.94
CA GLY A 115 13.53 -3.73 6.66
C GLY A 115 12.96 -4.72 5.64
N PHE A 116 12.09 -4.27 4.73
CA PHE A 116 11.60 -5.08 3.60
C PHE A 116 12.69 -5.38 2.56
#